data_AF-A0A6M1Z3H7-F1
#
_entry.id   AF-A0A6M1Z3H7-F1
#
_cell.length_a   1.000
_cell.length_b   1.000
_cell.length_c   1.000
_cell.angle_alpha   90.00
_cell.angle_beta   90.00
_cell.angle_gamma   90.00
#
_symmetry.space_group_name_H-M   'P 1'
#
loop_
_entity.id
_entity.type
_entity.pdbx_description
1 polymer ?
#
loop_
_entity_poly.entity_id
_entity_poly.type
_entity_poly.pdbx_seq_one_letter_code
_entity_poly.pdbx_strand_id
1 'polypeptide(L)'
;MEKHKKCIVIFLIFIALLYLAIDITKAVKGERPIFFQRWRQIDMGYTKKMEIKSYLLTDDGAARLFQNPQKEISQPEQNELYNNNVNVVLRVKNLKRKTAWGTISYKIGNKRLFVDVINIIGESDKFNNYVISVGNIITSDEKTLPKNLDAEFKTLYTRDRL
;
A
#
# COMPACT_ATOMS: atom_id res chain seq x y z
N MET A 1 -22.33 -3.44 -44.03
CA MET A 1 -22.19 -3.71 -42.59
C MET A 1 -20.85 -4.38 -42.23
N GLU A 2 -20.36 -5.36 -43.00
CA GLU A 2 -19.08 -6.05 -42.75
C GLU A 2 -17.82 -5.17 -42.81
N LYS A 3 -17.73 -4.23 -43.78
CA LYS A 3 -16.58 -3.32 -43.91
C LYS A 3 -16.40 -2.42 -42.67
N HIS A 4 -17.50 -1.93 -42.10
CA HIS A 4 -17.45 -1.13 -40.86
C HIS A 4 -16.97 -1.95 -39.66
N LYS A 5 -17.37 -3.24 -39.56
CA LYS A 5 -16.86 -4.15 -38.52
C LYS A 5 -15.34 -4.35 -38.66
N LYS A 6 -14.83 -4.55 -39.89
CA LYS A 6 -13.38 -4.68 -40.14
C LYS A 6 -12.61 -3.40 -39.76
N CYS A 7 -13.12 -2.22 -40.11
CA CYS A 7 -12.49 -0.95 -39.71
C CYS A 7 -12.47 -0.75 -38.19
N ILE A 8 -13.56 -1.11 -37.50
CA ILE A 8 -13.63 -1.05 -36.03
C ILE A 8 -12.58 -1.98 -35.41
N VAL A 9 -12.44 -3.21 -35.92
CA VAL A 9 -11.44 -4.17 -35.43
C VAL A 9 -10.02 -3.64 -35.63
N ILE A 10 -9.70 -3.11 -36.82
CA ILE A 10 -8.39 -2.53 -37.12
C ILE A 10 -8.10 -1.34 -36.20
N PHE A 11 -9.10 -0.48 -35.97
CA PHE A 11 -8.97 0.66 -35.07
C PHE A 11 -8.71 0.24 -33.62
N LEU A 12 -9.39 -0.80 -33.13
CA LEU A 12 -9.13 -1.36 -31.81
C LEU A 12 -7.74 -1.97 -31.67
N ILE A 13 -7.25 -2.66 -32.70
CA ILE A 13 -5.88 -3.20 -32.74
C ILE A 13 -4.86 -2.04 -32.68
N PHE A 14 -5.08 -0.98 -33.46
CA PHE A 14 -4.21 0.20 -33.45
C PHE A 14 -4.16 0.85 -32.06
N ILE A 15 -5.32 1.01 -31.40
CA ILE A 15 -5.39 1.51 -30.02
C ILE A 15 -4.60 0.59 -29.07
N ALA A 16 -4.78 -0.72 -29.15
CA ALA A 16 -4.08 -1.68 -28.29
C ALA A 16 -2.55 -1.59 -28.45
N LEU A 17 -2.06 -1.46 -29.69
CA LEU A 17 -0.64 -1.27 -29.97
C LEU A 17 -0.11 0.05 -29.40
N LEU A 18 -0.89 1.13 -29.48
CA LEU A 18 -0.52 2.42 -28.92
C LEU A 18 -0.37 2.35 -27.39
N TYR A 19 -1.32 1.69 -26.71
CA TYR A 19 -1.24 1.44 -25.27
C TYR A 19 -0.03 0.60 -24.89
N LEU A 20 0.28 -0.44 -25.68
CA LEU A 20 1.46 -1.28 -25.46
C LEU A 20 2.75 -0.45 -25.60
N ALA A 21 2.86 0.39 -26.63
CA ALA A 21 4.02 1.24 -26.87
C ALA A 21 4.25 2.26 -25.74
N ILE A 22 3.18 2.90 -25.25
CA ILE A 22 3.25 3.81 -24.09
C ILE A 22 3.78 3.06 -22.87
N ASP A 23 3.30 1.86 -22.62
CA ASP A 23 3.66 1.12 -21.42
C ASP A 23 5.08 0.55 -21.48
N ILE A 24 5.54 0.10 -22.66
CA ILE A 24 6.95 -0.25 -22.91
C ILE A 24 7.84 0.97 -22.68
N THR A 25 7.46 2.14 -23.19
CA THR A 25 8.24 3.38 -23.02
C THR A 25 8.42 3.73 -21.54
N LYS A 26 7.36 3.61 -20.74
CA LYS A 26 7.45 3.83 -19.28
C LYS A 26 8.31 2.79 -18.57
N ALA A 27 8.31 1.55 -19.05
CA ALA A 27 9.18 0.49 -18.53
C ALA A 27 10.66 0.72 -18.85
N VAL A 28 10.98 1.14 -20.08
CA VAL A 28 12.36 1.50 -20.48
C VAL A 28 12.88 2.68 -19.66
N LYS A 29 12.03 3.66 -19.34
CA LYS A 29 12.37 4.79 -18.45
C LYS A 29 12.51 4.40 -16.97
N GLY A 30 12.27 3.14 -16.61
CA GLY A 30 12.33 2.68 -15.23
C GLY A 30 11.18 3.19 -14.35
N GLU A 31 10.17 3.85 -14.92
CA GLU A 31 9.05 4.42 -14.16
C GLU A 31 8.14 3.32 -13.60
N ARG A 32 7.92 2.23 -14.36
CA ARG A 32 7.11 1.07 -13.94
C ARG A 32 7.30 -0.13 -14.87
N PRO A 33 7.22 -1.39 -14.40
CA PRO A 33 7.33 -2.57 -15.26
C PRO A 33 6.19 -2.66 -16.30
N ILE A 34 6.36 -3.46 -17.35
CA ILE A 34 5.35 -3.66 -18.40
C ILE A 34 4.05 -4.21 -17.78
N PHE A 35 2.89 -3.78 -18.27
CA PHE A 35 1.55 -4.06 -17.73
C PHE A 35 1.29 -5.55 -17.60
N PHE A 36 1.66 -6.35 -18.60
CA PHE A 36 1.55 -7.81 -18.55
C PHE A 36 2.43 -8.44 -17.47
N GLN A 37 3.63 -7.90 -17.24
CA GLN A 37 4.50 -8.37 -16.15
C GLN A 37 3.87 -8.00 -14.80
N ARG A 38 3.35 -6.79 -14.65
CA ARG A 38 2.62 -6.34 -13.45
C ARG A 38 1.40 -7.19 -13.17
N TRP A 39 0.58 -7.47 -14.18
CA TRP A 39 -0.61 -8.33 -14.02
C TRP A 39 -0.20 -9.70 -13.50
N ARG A 40 0.78 -10.36 -14.14
CA ARG A 40 1.26 -11.68 -13.71
C ARG A 40 1.83 -11.68 -12.29
N GLN A 41 2.29 -10.54 -11.80
CA GLN A 41 2.79 -10.38 -10.45
C GLN A 41 1.67 -10.15 -9.42
N ILE A 42 0.45 -9.79 -9.83
CA ILE A 42 -0.69 -9.63 -8.90
C ILE A 42 -0.95 -10.97 -8.21
N ASP A 43 -0.82 -11.00 -6.89
CA ASP A 43 -1.01 -12.19 -6.05
C ASP A 43 -1.80 -11.80 -4.81
N MET A 44 -3.10 -11.52 -4.99
CA MET A 44 -3.99 -11.18 -3.88
C MET A 44 -4.15 -12.32 -2.89
N GLY A 45 -3.93 -13.57 -3.30
CA GLY A 45 -3.92 -14.73 -2.39
C GLY A 45 -2.76 -14.68 -1.39
N TYR A 46 -1.66 -14.01 -1.75
CA TYR A 46 -0.50 -13.84 -0.89
C TYR A 46 -0.73 -12.87 0.28
N THR A 47 -1.81 -12.08 0.27
CA THR A 47 -2.15 -11.17 1.38
C THR A 47 -2.27 -11.91 2.72
N LYS A 48 -2.75 -13.17 2.72
CA LYS A 48 -2.82 -14.05 3.90
C LYS A 48 -1.45 -14.43 4.48
N LYS A 49 -0.37 -14.19 3.75
CA LYS A 49 1.03 -14.43 4.14
C LYS A 49 1.73 -13.14 4.56
N MET A 50 0.97 -12.05 4.67
CA MET A 50 1.43 -10.76 5.15
C MET A 50 0.80 -10.50 6.50
N GLU A 51 1.56 -9.88 7.40
CA GLU A 51 1.06 -9.37 8.67
C GLU A 51 1.10 -7.84 8.58
N ILE A 52 -0.05 -7.21 8.82
CA ILE A 52 -0.17 -5.75 8.94
C ILE A 52 -0.60 -5.44 10.36
N LYS A 53 0.18 -4.58 11.03
CA LYS A 53 -0.26 -3.90 12.25
C LYS A 53 -0.38 -2.41 11.96
N SER A 54 -1.42 -1.78 12.48
CA SER A 54 -1.74 -0.38 12.23
C SER A 54 -1.95 0.35 13.54
N TYR A 55 -1.38 1.54 13.66
CA TYR A 55 -1.45 2.37 14.87
C TYR A 55 -1.61 3.84 14.50
N LEU A 56 -2.25 4.60 15.39
CA LEU A 56 -2.19 6.05 15.41
C LEU A 56 -1.17 6.49 16.46
N LEU A 57 -0.13 7.22 16.07
CA LEU A 57 0.90 7.71 16.98
C LEU A 57 1.05 9.23 16.89
N THR A 58 1.48 9.86 17.97
CA THR A 58 2.01 11.22 17.93
C THR A 58 3.35 11.27 17.17
N ASP A 59 3.82 12.47 16.84
CA ASP A 59 5.14 12.66 16.21
C ASP A 59 6.27 12.02 17.03
N ASP A 60 6.25 12.16 18.36
CA ASP A 60 7.23 11.55 19.25
C ASP A 60 7.17 10.01 19.23
N GLY A 61 5.95 9.45 19.20
CA GLY A 61 5.73 8.02 19.09
C GLY A 61 6.27 7.46 17.76
N ALA A 62 6.04 8.18 16.67
CA ALA A 62 6.58 7.84 15.36
C ALA A 62 8.12 8.00 15.30
N ALA A 63 8.69 9.04 15.92
CA ALA A 63 10.13 9.25 15.99
C ALA A 63 10.85 8.10 16.70
N ARG A 64 10.29 7.62 17.82
CA ARG A 64 10.81 6.45 18.55
C ARG A 64 10.83 5.18 17.71
N LEU A 65 9.93 5.06 16.73
CA LEU A 65 9.90 3.95 15.80
C LEU A 65 11.13 3.92 14.89
N PHE A 66 11.62 5.08 14.45
CA PHE A 66 12.84 5.14 13.63
C PHE A 66 14.08 4.77 14.43
N GLN A 67 14.09 5.10 15.74
CA GLN A 67 15.17 4.72 16.64
C GLN A 67 15.14 3.22 16.99
N ASN A 68 13.95 2.65 17.20
CA ASN A 68 13.76 1.25 17.58
C ASN A 68 12.69 0.56 16.70
N PRO A 69 13.01 0.23 15.43
CA PRO A 69 12.02 -0.21 14.43
C PRO A 69 11.25 -1.48 14.76
N GLN A 70 11.79 -2.31 15.64
CA GLN A 70 11.22 -3.62 15.99
C GLN A 70 10.50 -3.63 17.34
N LYS A 71 10.62 -2.56 18.14
CA LYS A 71 9.95 -2.49 19.44
C LYS A 71 8.44 -2.63 19.27
N GLU A 72 7.80 -3.32 20.21
CA GLU A 72 6.35 -3.37 20.27
C GLU A 72 5.79 -2.01 20.65
N ILE A 73 4.65 -1.64 20.07
CA ILE A 73 4.04 -0.33 20.22
C ILE A 73 2.62 -0.53 20.70
N SER A 74 2.24 0.30 21.66
CA SER A 74 0.84 0.50 22.00
C SER A 74 0.37 1.81 21.39
N GLN A 75 -0.83 1.82 20.83
CA GLN A 75 -1.49 3.06 20.45
C GLN A 75 -1.77 3.86 21.73
N PRO A 76 -1.43 5.16 21.77
CA PRO A 76 -1.83 6.08 22.83
C PRO A 76 -3.36 6.14 22.99
N GLU A 77 -3.82 6.54 24.17
CA GLU A 77 -5.24 6.82 24.37
C GLU A 77 -5.69 8.01 23.52
N GLN A 78 -6.99 8.10 23.25
CA GLN A 78 -7.58 9.17 22.43
C GLN A 78 -7.21 10.57 22.93
N ASN A 79 -7.16 10.72 24.26
CA ASN A 79 -6.86 11.97 24.95
C ASN A 79 -5.45 12.50 24.61
N GLU A 80 -4.50 11.58 24.37
CA GLU A 80 -3.12 11.91 23.98
C GLU A 80 -3.00 12.23 22.49
N LEU A 81 -3.90 11.71 21.67
CA LEU A 81 -3.95 11.97 20.22
C LEU A 81 -4.77 13.22 19.89
N TYR A 82 -5.67 13.64 20.78
CA TYR A 82 -6.57 14.76 20.59
C TYR A 82 -5.82 16.08 20.39
N ASN A 83 -6.21 16.84 19.37
CA ASN A 83 -5.64 18.14 19.01
C ASN A 83 -4.12 18.14 18.73
N ASN A 84 -3.50 16.96 18.62
CA ASN A 84 -2.09 16.79 18.29
C ASN A 84 -1.92 16.41 16.82
N ASN A 85 -0.69 16.54 16.31
CA ASN A 85 -0.36 15.96 15.02
C ASN A 85 -0.30 14.43 15.15
N VAL A 86 -1.02 13.74 14.27
CA VAL A 86 -1.16 12.28 14.30
C VAL A 86 -0.57 11.68 13.05
N ASN A 87 0.14 10.57 13.25
CA ASN A 87 0.70 9.75 12.20
C ASN A 87 0.00 8.40 12.18
N VAL A 88 -0.33 7.95 10.98
CA VAL A 88 -0.65 6.55 10.75
C VAL A 88 0.65 5.79 10.61
N VAL A 89 0.83 4.76 11.43
CA VAL A 89 1.94 3.83 11.33
C VAL A 89 1.43 2.48 10.86
N LEU A 90 1.85 2.09 9.66
CA LEU A 90 1.63 0.76 9.11
C LEU A 90 2.91 -0.04 9.27
N ARG A 91 2.84 -1.15 10.00
CA ARG A 91 3.94 -2.09 10.17
C ARG A 91 3.60 -3.33 9.38
N VAL A 92 4.40 -3.61 8.35
CA VAL A 92 4.14 -4.69 7.41
C VAL A 92 5.27 -5.70 7.46
N LYS A 93 4.92 -6.96 7.73
CA LYS A 93 5.84 -8.08 7.80
C LYS A 93 5.41 -9.14 6.80
N ASN A 94 6.40 -9.75 6.17
CA ASN A 94 6.18 -10.81 5.19
C ASN A 94 6.62 -12.14 5.79
N LEU A 95 5.68 -13.07 5.87
CA LEU A 95 5.84 -14.35 6.56
C LEU A 95 6.32 -15.45 5.62
N LYS A 96 6.60 -15.13 4.34
CA LYS A 96 6.97 -16.10 3.31
C LYS A 96 8.01 -15.54 2.34
N ARG A 97 8.62 -16.42 1.56
CA ARG A 97 9.87 -16.15 0.83
C ARG A 97 9.79 -15.16 -0.33
N LYS A 98 8.62 -14.91 -0.92
CA LYS A 98 8.52 -14.00 -2.08
C LYS A 98 8.79 -12.57 -1.64
N THR A 99 9.37 -11.76 -2.52
CA THR A 99 9.38 -10.30 -2.31
C THR A 99 8.02 -9.75 -2.70
N ALA A 100 7.45 -8.87 -1.87
CA ALA A 100 6.12 -8.31 -2.07
C ALA A 100 6.14 -6.77 -2.11
N TRP A 101 5.24 -6.17 -2.87
CA TRP A 101 5.00 -4.73 -2.89
C TRP A 101 3.57 -4.47 -3.33
N GLY A 102 3.01 -3.29 -3.08
CA GLY A 102 1.64 -3.02 -3.46
C GLY A 102 1.05 -1.81 -2.76
N THR A 103 -0.27 -1.72 -2.73
CA THR A 103 -0.99 -0.60 -2.16
C THR A 103 -1.84 -1.09 -0.99
N ILE A 104 -1.64 -0.51 0.18
CA ILE A 104 -2.49 -0.71 1.35
C ILE A 104 -3.52 0.42 1.39
N SER A 105 -4.79 0.05 1.56
CA SER A 105 -5.84 1.00 1.91
C SER A 105 -6.14 0.93 3.39
N TYR A 106 -6.37 2.09 4.00
CA TYR A 106 -6.84 2.17 5.38
C TYR A 106 -7.88 3.28 5.54
N LYS A 107 -8.69 3.17 6.59
CA LYS A 107 -9.76 4.12 6.90
C LYS A 107 -9.51 4.81 8.23
N ILE A 108 -9.64 6.13 8.26
CA ILE A 108 -9.69 6.93 9.50
C ILE A 108 -10.90 7.85 9.44
N GLY A 109 -11.79 7.72 10.43
CA GLY A 109 -13.10 8.37 10.38
C GLY A 109 -13.82 8.04 9.07
N ASN A 110 -14.21 9.07 8.32
CA ASN A 110 -14.86 8.91 7.01
C ASN A 110 -13.91 8.95 5.81
N LYS A 111 -12.61 9.12 6.03
CA LYS A 111 -11.61 9.22 4.95
C LYS A 111 -10.95 7.86 4.73
N ARG A 112 -10.91 7.43 3.47
CA ARG A 112 -10.13 6.27 3.02
C ARG A 112 -8.88 6.76 2.30
N LEU A 113 -7.73 6.27 2.73
CA LEU A 113 -6.42 6.65 2.22
C LEU A 113 -5.71 5.42 1.65
N PHE A 114 -4.74 5.66 0.77
CA PHE A 114 -3.97 4.64 0.07
C PHE A 114 -2.48 4.94 0.21
N VAL A 115 -1.70 3.93 0.54
CA VAL A 115 -0.24 4.03 0.67
C VAL A 115 0.40 2.90 -0.10
N ASP A 116 1.35 3.27 -0.96
CA ASP A 116 2.18 2.30 -1.64
C ASP A 116 3.29 1.83 -0.71
N VAL A 117 3.34 0.51 -0.50
CA VAL A 117 4.40 -0.17 0.25
C VAL A 117 5.36 -0.82 -0.74
N ILE A 118 6.64 -0.49 -0.58
CA ILE A 118 7.68 -0.89 -1.52
C ILE A 118 8.59 -1.95 -0.91
N ASN A 119 8.91 -2.96 -1.72
CA ASN A 119 10.01 -3.89 -1.48
C ASN A 119 10.01 -4.55 -0.09
N ILE A 120 8.94 -5.25 0.25
CA ILE A 120 8.84 -6.07 1.46
C ILE A 120 9.58 -7.39 1.19
N ILE A 121 10.85 -7.42 1.57
CA ILE A 121 11.79 -8.48 1.18
C ILE A 121 11.53 -9.76 1.98
N GLY A 122 11.14 -10.80 1.26
CA GLY A 122 11.19 -12.20 1.68
C GLY A 122 10.57 -12.50 3.04
N GLU A 123 10.90 -13.69 3.56
CA GLU A 123 10.51 -14.07 4.91
C GLU A 123 11.40 -13.30 5.89
N SER A 124 10.77 -12.51 6.75
CA SER A 124 11.45 -11.66 7.71
C SER A 124 10.70 -11.74 9.03
N ASP A 125 11.44 -11.87 10.13
CA ASP A 125 10.92 -11.71 11.48
C ASP A 125 10.64 -10.23 11.82
N LYS A 126 11.22 -9.31 11.04
CA LYS A 126 11.14 -7.86 11.21
C LYS A 126 9.98 -7.21 10.44
N PHE A 127 9.40 -6.19 11.05
CA PHE A 127 8.45 -5.29 10.41
C PHE A 127 9.17 -4.22 9.58
N ASN A 128 8.60 -3.92 8.41
CA ASN A 128 8.86 -2.70 7.66
C ASN A 128 7.85 -1.66 8.09
N ASN A 129 8.32 -0.48 8.47
CA ASN A 129 7.49 0.57 9.03
C ASN A 129 7.25 1.67 8.01
N TYR A 130 5.99 2.07 7.86
CA TYR A 130 5.55 3.17 7.02
C TYR A 130 4.82 4.17 7.90
N VAL A 131 5.32 5.40 7.95
CA VAL A 131 4.77 6.49 8.76
C VAL A 131 4.18 7.54 7.83
N ILE A 132 2.90 7.84 8.00
CA ILE A 132 2.16 8.78 7.17
C ILE A 132 1.54 9.83 8.08
N SER A 133 2.06 11.06 7.99
CA SER A 133 1.46 12.21 8.68
C SER A 133 0.08 12.48 8.11
N VAL A 134 -0.93 12.55 8.98
CA VAL A 134 -2.30 12.87 8.60
C VAL A 134 -2.76 14.22 9.16
N GLY A 135 -1.94 14.89 9.98
CA GLY A 135 -2.28 16.16 10.59
C GLY A 135 -3.12 15.99 11.87
N ASN A 136 -3.78 17.08 12.26
CA ASN A 136 -4.72 17.10 13.38
C ASN A 136 -6.11 16.65 12.91
N ILE A 137 -6.29 15.33 12.74
CA ILE A 137 -7.56 14.75 12.25
C ILE A 137 -8.51 14.33 13.37
N ILE A 138 -8.02 14.28 14.61
CA ILE A 138 -8.78 13.87 15.78
C ILE A 138 -9.23 15.16 16.48
N THR A 139 -10.36 15.68 16.01
CA THR A 139 -10.84 17.05 16.33
C THR A 139 -12.11 17.09 17.18
N SER A 140 -12.72 15.95 17.53
CA SER A 140 -13.87 15.89 18.45
C SER A 140 -13.73 14.76 19.46
N ASP A 141 -14.36 14.94 20.61
CA ASP A 141 -14.45 13.97 21.71
C ASP A 141 -15.46 12.84 21.44
N GLU A 142 -15.93 12.67 20.20
CA GLU A 142 -16.94 11.67 19.88
C GLU A 142 -16.35 10.32 19.44
N LYS A 143 -16.82 9.27 20.14
CA LYS A 143 -16.72 7.81 19.88
C LYS A 143 -15.32 7.27 19.65
N THR A 144 -14.80 6.65 20.71
CA THR A 144 -13.77 5.59 20.73
C THR A 144 -13.05 5.38 19.40
N LEU A 145 -11.86 5.97 19.28
CA LEU A 145 -10.95 5.64 18.19
C LEU A 145 -10.78 4.12 18.08
N PRO A 146 -10.80 3.57 16.86
CA PRO A 146 -10.58 2.15 16.69
C PRO A 146 -9.19 1.80 17.21
N LYS A 147 -9.09 0.73 18.02
CA LYS A 147 -7.82 0.27 18.60
C LYS A 147 -6.77 -0.02 17.53
N ASN A 148 -7.22 -0.52 16.37
CA ASN A 148 -6.42 -0.72 15.18
C ASN A 148 -7.17 -0.13 13.98
N LEU A 149 -6.45 0.48 13.05
CA LEU A 149 -7.05 0.90 11.78
C LEU A 149 -7.34 -0.33 10.92
N ASP A 150 -8.51 -0.35 10.30
CA ASP A 150 -8.83 -1.33 9.26
C ASP A 150 -7.94 -1.08 8.04
N ALA A 151 -6.84 -1.84 7.96
CA ALA A 151 -5.79 -1.70 6.96
C ALA A 151 -5.68 -3.01 6.16
N GLU A 152 -5.93 -2.92 4.86
CA GLU A 152 -5.98 -4.07 3.96
C GLU A 152 -5.20 -3.79 2.67
N PHE A 153 -4.62 -4.83 2.07
CA PHE A 153 -4.04 -4.69 0.74
C PHE A 153 -5.17 -4.52 -0.29
N LYS A 154 -5.16 -3.39 -0.99
CA LYS A 154 -6.00 -3.18 -2.18
C LYS A 154 -5.39 -3.90 -3.39
N THR A 155 -4.07 -3.89 -3.47
CA THR A 155 -3.34 -4.59 -4.52
C THR A 155 -2.02 -5.08 -3.95
N LEU A 156 -1.68 -6.32 -4.25
CA LEU A 156 -0.42 -6.94 -3.83
C LEU A 156 0.23 -7.60 -5.04
N TYR A 157 1.48 -7.26 -5.26
CA TYR A 157 2.35 -7.86 -6.24
C TYR A 157 3.42 -8.69 -5.55
N THR A 158 3.80 -9.81 -6.15
CA THR A 158 4.89 -10.64 -5.66
C THR A 158 5.86 -11.01 -6.78
N ARG A 159 7.11 -11.25 -6.41
CA ARG A 159 8.11 -11.90 -7.26
C ARG A 159 8.93 -12.87 -6.43
N ASP A 160 9.38 -13.93 -7.08
CA ASP A 160 10.34 -14.84 -6.47
C ASP A 160 11.67 -14.09 -6.24
N ARG A 161 12.37 -14.48 -5.18
CA ARG A 161 13.66 -13.90 -4.83
C ARG A 161 14.67 -14.45 -5.85
N LEU A 162 15.31 -13.56 -6.61
CA LEU A 162 16.50 -13.90 -7.42
C LEU A 162 17.64 -14.31 -6.50
#